data_AF-A0A9N7TW53-F1
#
_entry.id   AF-A0A9N7TW53-F1
#
_cell.length_a   1.000
_cell.length_b   1.000
_cell.length_c   1.000
_cell.angle_alpha   90.00
_cell.angle_beta   90.00
_cell.angle_gamma   90.00
#
_symmetry.space_group_name_H-M   'P 1'
#
loop_
_entity.id
_entity.type
_entity.pdbx_description
1 polymer ?
#
loop_
_entity_poly.entity_id
_entity_poly.type
_entity_poly.pdbx_seq_one_letter_code
_entity_poly.pdbx_strand_id
1 'polypeptide(L)' 'MSNQAEFEQMAEDVKKSTVGDVNIDQPGMFDMKGKAKWNAWNSRKGMSKDDAMSAYITIAKGIISK' A
#
# COMPACT_ATOMS: atom_id res chain seq x y z
N MET A 1 -0.21 -13.50 9.63
CA MET A 1 -0.66 -12.88 8.38
C MET A 1 -0.30 -13.83 7.25
N SER A 2 -1.22 -14.13 6.34
CA SER A 2 -0.97 -15.08 5.25
C SER A 2 -0.08 -14.44 4.19
N ASN A 3 0.78 -15.23 3.53
CA ASN A 3 1.70 -14.75 2.48
C ASN A 3 0.98 -13.94 1.37
N GLN A 4 -0.31 -14.23 1.09
CA GLN A 4 -1.17 -13.47 0.17
C GLN A 4 -1.35 -12.00 0.57
N ALA A 5 -1.56 -11.73 1.86
CA ALA A 5 -1.74 -10.36 2.37
C ALA A 5 -0.44 -9.56 2.34
N GLU A 6 0.70 -10.23 2.53
CA GLU A 6 2.03 -9.62 2.42
C GLU A 6 2.34 -9.20 0.98
N PHE A 7 1.97 -10.02 -0.02
CA PHE A 7 2.10 -9.67 -1.44
C PHE A 7 1.20 -8.50 -1.86
N GLU A 8 -0.06 -8.47 -1.40
CA GLU A 8 -0.97 -7.35 -1.67
C GLU A 8 -0.46 -6.04 -1.05
N GLN A 9 0.13 -6.12 0.15
CA GLN A 9 0.73 -4.96 0.80
C GLN A 9 1.95 -4.42 0.02
N MET A 10 2.83 -5.30 -0.47
CA MET A 10 3.97 -4.91 -1.33
C MET A 10 3.50 -4.21 -2.60
N ALA A 11 2.46 -4.71 -3.25
CA ALA A 11 1.94 -4.10 -4.48
C ALA A 11 1.40 -2.69 -4.24
N GLU A 12 0.76 -2.44 -3.10
CA GLU A 12 0.31 -1.10 -2.72
C GLU A 12 1.48 -0.14 -2.47
N ASP A 13 2.50 -0.57 -1.75
CA ASP A 13 3.67 0.28 -1.44
C ASP A 13 4.49 0.61 -2.72
N VAL A 14 4.57 -0.33 -3.67
CA VAL A 14 5.16 -0.07 -5.01
C VAL A 14 4.32 0.93 -5.81
N LYS A 15 2.99 0.81 -5.75
CA LYS A 15 2.10 1.76 -6.44
C LYS A 15 2.17 3.16 -5.83
N LYS A 16 2.34 3.27 -4.51
CA LYS A 16 2.55 4.55 -3.81
C LYS A 16 3.91 5.14 -4.07
N SER A 17 4.97 4.34 -4.07
CA SER A 17 6.30 4.85 -4.43
C SER A 17 6.33 5.40 -5.86
N THR A 18 5.55 4.84 -6.79
CA THR A 18 5.50 5.33 -8.18
C THR A 18 4.56 6.53 -8.39
N VAL A 19 3.38 6.53 -7.78
CA VAL A 19 2.34 7.58 -7.99
C VAL A 19 2.41 8.70 -6.94
N GLY A 20 2.89 8.41 -5.73
CA GLY A 20 2.93 9.34 -4.60
C GLY A 20 1.65 9.32 -3.75
N ASP A 21 1.36 10.49 -3.15
CA ASP A 21 0.16 10.71 -2.36
C ASP A 21 -1.12 10.48 -3.16
N VAL A 22 -2.21 10.14 -2.47
CA VAL A 22 -3.52 9.97 -3.10
C VAL A 22 -3.91 11.27 -3.82
N ASN A 23 -4.17 11.16 -5.13
CA ASN A 23 -4.43 12.28 -6.03
C ASN A 23 -5.81 12.17 -6.71
N ILE A 24 -6.64 11.25 -6.22
CA ILE A 24 -8.00 11.02 -6.68
C ILE A 24 -8.99 11.37 -5.57
N ASP A 25 -10.17 11.85 -5.94
CA ASP A 25 -11.23 12.14 -4.98
C ASP A 25 -11.75 10.87 -4.29
N GLN A 26 -12.26 11.04 -3.07
CA GLN A 26 -12.81 9.93 -2.30
C GLN A 26 -14.01 9.32 -3.04
N PRO A 27 -14.01 7.98 -3.27
CA PRO A 27 -15.13 7.31 -3.91
C PRO A 27 -16.44 7.50 -3.15
N GLY A 28 -17.53 7.63 -3.91
CA GLY A 28 -18.88 7.82 -3.36
C GLY A 28 -19.31 6.68 -2.43
N MET A 29 -20.28 6.96 -1.56
CA MET A 29 -20.67 6.06 -0.46
C MET A 29 -21.18 4.67 -0.91
N PHE A 30 -21.57 4.54 -2.18
CA PHE A 30 -22.02 3.29 -2.80
C PHE A 30 -20.87 2.41 -3.32
N ASP A 31 -19.64 2.92 -3.45
CA ASP A 31 -18.46 2.14 -3.80
C ASP A 31 -17.64 1.80 -2.55
N MET A 32 -18.12 0.85 -1.75
CA MET A 32 -17.45 0.43 -0.52
C MET A 32 -16.05 -0.13 -0.78
N LYS A 33 -15.85 -0.80 -1.92
CA LYS A 33 -14.57 -1.42 -2.27
C LYS A 33 -13.54 -0.36 -2.70
N GLY A 34 -13.95 0.58 -3.52
CA GLY A 34 -13.15 1.76 -3.87
C GLY A 34 -12.84 2.59 -2.65
N LYS A 35 -13.83 2.85 -1.78
CA LYS A 35 -13.64 3.62 -0.54
C LYS A 35 -12.66 2.96 0.41
N ALA A 36 -12.69 1.63 0.56
CA ALA A 36 -11.72 0.89 1.37
C ALA A 36 -10.29 1.04 0.84
N LYS A 37 -10.10 0.86 -0.48
CA LYS A 37 -8.79 1.05 -1.13
C LYS A 37 -8.30 2.49 -1.03
N TRP A 38 -9.20 3.46 -1.23
CA TRP A 38 -8.89 4.88 -1.11
C TRP A 38 -8.50 5.23 0.32
N ASN A 39 -9.22 4.74 1.33
CA ASN A 39 -8.88 4.95 2.74
C ASN A 39 -7.53 4.31 3.09
N ALA A 40 -7.23 3.10 2.60
CA ALA A 40 -5.94 2.44 2.81
C ALA A 40 -4.79 3.17 2.10
N TRP A 41 -5.07 3.82 0.97
CA TRP A 41 -4.11 4.69 0.30
C TRP A 41 -3.90 5.99 1.09
N ASN A 42 -4.98 6.71 1.39
CA ASN A 42 -4.97 8.00 2.08
C ASN A 42 -4.44 7.92 3.52
N SER A 43 -4.64 6.80 4.23
CA SER A 43 -4.12 6.62 5.60
C SER A 43 -2.59 6.58 5.68
N ARG A 44 -1.90 6.37 4.56
CA ARG A 44 -0.44 6.39 4.46
C ARG A 44 0.08 7.58 3.64
N LYS A 45 -0.72 8.64 3.50
CA LYS A 45 -0.31 9.90 2.89
C LYS A 45 0.88 10.49 3.65
N GLY A 46 1.90 10.98 2.93
CA GLY A 46 3.12 11.51 3.53
C GLY A 46 4.20 10.47 3.86
N MET A 47 3.98 9.19 3.53
CA MET A 47 5.05 8.18 3.57
C MET A 47 6.03 8.43 2.43
N SER A 48 7.33 8.55 2.75
CA SER A 48 8.35 8.80 1.73
C SER A 48 8.59 7.54 0.86
N LYS A 49 9.13 7.75 -0.35
CA LYS A 49 9.58 6.66 -1.22
C LYS A 49 10.52 5.70 -0.49
N ASP A 50 11.40 6.24 0.33
CA ASP A 50 12.43 5.48 1.05
C ASP A 50 11.82 4.64 2.17
N ASP A 51 10.82 5.16 2.87
CA ASP A 51 10.09 4.39 3.90
C ASP A 51 9.29 3.24 3.28
N ALA A 52 8.63 3.48 2.14
CA ALA A 52 7.90 2.46 1.40
C ALA A 52 8.84 1.36 0.87
N MET A 53 10.01 1.73 0.33
CA MET A 53 11.02 0.76 -0.11
C MET A 53 11.63 -0.02 1.06
N SER A 54 11.85 0.63 2.20
CA SER A 54 12.38 -0.04 3.41
C SER A 54 11.39 -1.06 3.97
N ALA A 55 10.09 -0.74 3.97
CA ALA A 55 9.03 -1.67 4.32
C ALA A 55 8.98 -2.88 3.36
N TYR A 56 9.09 -2.62 2.04
CA TYR A 56 9.19 -3.65 1.00
C TYR A 56 10.38 -4.59 1.24
N ILE A 57 11.58 -4.05 1.50
CA ILE A 57 12.78 -4.86 1.76
C ILE A 57 12.61 -5.73 3.00
N THR A 58 11.97 -5.18 4.04
CA THR A 58 11.70 -5.92 5.29
C THR A 58 10.77 -7.10 5.06
N ILE A 59 9.69 -6.90 4.31
CA ILE A 59 8.74 -7.96 3.95
C ILE A 59 9.42 -9.00 3.05
N ALA A 60 10.13 -8.55 2.00
CA ALA A 60 10.82 -9.44 1.07
C ALA A 60 11.87 -10.31 1.76
N LYS A 61 12.65 -9.75 2.70
CA LYS A 61 13.58 -10.52 3.54
C LYS A 61 12.85 -11.54 4.42
N GLY A 62 11.70 -11.18 4.99
CA GLY A 62 10.88 -12.08 5.78
C GLY A 62 10.29 -13.25 4.99
N ILE A 63 9.98 -13.05 3.70
CA ILE A 63 9.51 -14.10 2.79
C ILE A 63 10.66 -15.01 2.35
N ILE A 64 11.80 -14.44 1.97
CA ILE A 64 12.97 -15.22 1.50
C ILE A 64 13.62 -16.03 2.64
N SER A 65 13.47 -15.58 3.89
CA SER A 65 13.99 -16.26 5.07
C SER A 65 13.08 -17.37 5.63
N LYS A 66 11.92 -17.64 5.00
CA LYS A 66 11.05 -18.78 5.34
C LYS A 66 11.38 -19.98 4.47
#